data_AF-A0A938M365-F1
#
_entry.id   AF-A0A938M365-F1
#
_cell.length_a   1.000
_cell.length_b   1.000
_cell.length_c   1.000
_cell.angle_alpha   90.00
_cell.angle_beta   90.00
_cell.angle_gamma   90.00
#
_symmetry.space_group_name_H-M   'P 1'
#
loop_
_entity.id
_entity.type
_entity.pdbx_description
1 polymer ?
#
loop_
_entity_poly.entity_id
_entity_poly.type
_entity_poly.pdbx_seq_one_letter_code
_entity_poly.pdbx_strand_id
1 'polypeptide(L)'
;MLEQRTQSSCPEVAAPYGGTELSPRIRGLREMYWARTHVSKVLVKELTGSAEPTFVAKARNFELRLEESPPLIQDDELLAGVALVRPKDPKAFDLGYYNSHYPPGHPNMLRLGFNGIRDRAKQKLAAETDPKKRDFLEAVAISYDAACRFAREYATYLRRLSAETLDPTRRRELAEIAKVCEQIAEGPPRTFHAALQQFWFVFMFGGCGCIGRFDQWMYPFLRRDLDEGRLTKAQAQELLDSLWIKLNFFAGNNDSLRNIALAGQTADGQDGCNELTYMCLEATEKLRLPEPKIAVRFFRGSPRALLEVACRVNAKGLSMPSLFNDEVAIPALRRLGIPLDDARQYCNDGCEELIIGSKCAITFSCFDSVAMLNETVFRAEQQPYASFDEVLADYKERLKRWMPDNHGQPQHITFPFFAGAIDDCLENATTEPHYSIWGNIL
;
A
#
# COMPACT_ATOMS: atom_id res chain seq x y z
N MET A 1 25.99 40.79 -2.11
CA MET A 1 24.74 41.05 -2.85
C MET A 1 23.84 39.85 -2.64
N LEU A 2 22.91 39.98 -1.70
CA LEU A 2 21.85 39.02 -1.43
C LEU A 2 20.75 39.28 -2.47
N GLU A 3 20.67 38.45 -3.50
CA GLU A 3 19.57 38.53 -4.45
C GLU A 3 18.34 37.81 -3.90
N GLN A 4 17.27 38.59 -3.81
CA GLN A 4 15.92 38.21 -3.47
C GLN A 4 15.45 37.08 -4.38
N ARG A 5 15.40 35.86 -3.85
CA ARG A 5 14.57 34.80 -4.45
C ARG A 5 13.15 34.97 -3.96
N THR A 6 12.30 35.34 -4.90
CA THR A 6 10.85 35.37 -4.83
C THR A 6 10.31 34.21 -4.00
N GLN A 7 9.73 34.56 -2.85
CA GLN A 7 8.84 33.68 -2.09
C GLN A 7 7.72 33.25 -3.04
N SER A 8 7.77 31.98 -3.45
CA SER A 8 6.58 31.26 -3.89
C SER A 8 5.58 31.35 -2.74
N SER A 9 4.44 32.01 -2.98
CA SER A 9 3.36 32.18 -2.02
C SER A 9 2.69 30.82 -1.79
N CYS A 10 3.31 29.98 -0.96
CA CYS A 10 2.56 29.00 -0.21
C CYS A 10 1.64 29.81 0.72
N PRO A 11 0.31 29.66 0.66
CA PRO A 11 -0.57 30.40 1.55
C PRO A 11 -0.13 30.16 2.99
N GLU A 12 -0.10 31.20 3.81
CA GLU A 12 0.06 31.07 5.26
C GLU A 12 -0.98 30.06 5.75
N VAL A 13 -0.54 28.81 5.96
CA VAL A 13 -1.35 27.79 6.60
C VAL A 13 -1.36 28.15 8.07
N ALA A 14 -2.21 29.11 8.44
CA ALA A 14 -2.68 29.28 9.81
C ALA A 14 -3.16 27.90 10.27
N ALA A 15 -2.41 27.27 11.18
CA ALA A 15 -2.60 25.88 11.58
C ALA A 15 -4.06 25.55 11.93
N PRO A 16 -4.80 24.76 11.11
CA PRO A 16 -6.12 24.24 11.49
C PRO A 16 -6.08 22.75 11.84
N TYR A 17 -4.93 22.08 11.69
CA TYR A 17 -4.78 20.66 11.97
C TYR A 17 -4.56 20.50 13.47
N GLY A 18 -5.65 20.43 14.24
CA GLY A 18 -5.61 20.43 15.71
C GLY A 18 -6.89 19.95 16.40
N GLY A 19 -7.87 19.43 15.64
CA GLY A 19 -9.03 18.77 16.22
C GLY A 19 -8.66 17.42 16.82
N THR A 20 -8.49 17.34 18.14
CA THR A 20 -8.26 16.06 18.83
C THR A 20 -9.55 15.30 19.13
N GLU A 21 -10.70 15.92 18.92
CA GLU A 21 -11.99 15.33 19.25
C GLU A 21 -12.47 14.42 18.11
N LEU A 22 -12.73 13.16 18.45
CA LEU A 22 -13.29 12.18 17.52
C LEU A 22 -14.80 12.39 17.39
N SER A 23 -15.32 12.39 16.17
CA SER A 23 -16.76 12.32 15.94
C SER A 23 -17.35 11.07 16.61
N PRO A 24 -18.64 11.05 16.97
CA PRO A 24 -19.27 9.87 17.58
C PRO A 24 -19.07 8.59 16.74
N ARG A 25 -19.18 8.71 15.40
CA ARG A 25 -18.90 7.62 14.46
C ARG A 25 -17.47 7.11 14.59
N ILE A 26 -16.48 8.01 14.45
CA ILE A 26 -15.07 7.64 14.49
C ILE A 26 -14.68 7.02 15.83
N ARG A 27 -15.25 7.52 16.94
CA ARG A 27 -15.08 6.92 18.26
C ARG A 27 -15.61 5.49 18.30
N GLY A 28 -16.85 5.26 17.86
CA GLY A 28 -17.47 3.93 17.85
C GLY A 28 -16.72 2.93 16.98
N LEU A 29 -16.34 3.33 15.75
CA LEU A 29 -15.52 2.51 14.87
C LEU A 29 -14.16 2.18 15.51
N ARG A 30 -13.47 3.16 16.08
CA ARG A 30 -12.18 2.94 16.75
C ARG A 30 -12.31 1.95 17.92
N GLU A 31 -13.35 2.08 18.74
CA GLU A 31 -13.65 1.16 19.86
C GLU A 31 -13.92 -0.27 19.36
N MET A 32 -14.68 -0.41 18.27
CA MET A 32 -14.94 -1.71 17.61
C MET A 32 -13.65 -2.40 17.14
N TYR A 33 -12.70 -1.62 16.64
CA TYR A 33 -11.39 -2.12 16.22
C TYR A 33 -10.54 -2.55 17.41
N TRP A 34 -10.51 -1.75 18.48
CA TRP A 34 -9.79 -2.07 19.71
C TRP A 34 -10.34 -3.31 20.41
N ALA A 35 -11.66 -3.43 20.48
CA ALA A 35 -12.35 -4.59 21.04
C ALA A 35 -12.29 -5.83 20.13
N ARG A 36 -11.74 -5.69 18.91
CA ARG A 36 -11.68 -6.75 17.89
C ARG A 36 -13.04 -7.37 17.55
N THR A 37 -14.14 -6.66 17.79
CA THR A 37 -15.49 -7.18 17.47
C THR A 37 -15.74 -7.22 15.97
N HIS A 38 -15.01 -6.41 15.20
CA HIS A 38 -15.03 -6.43 13.75
C HIS A 38 -14.60 -7.78 13.13
N VAL A 39 -13.75 -8.57 13.80
CA VAL A 39 -13.31 -9.89 13.28
C VAL A 39 -14.34 -11.00 13.47
N SER A 40 -15.38 -10.77 14.29
CA SER A 40 -16.44 -11.76 14.55
C SER A 40 -17.23 -12.16 13.29
N LYS A 41 -17.13 -11.35 12.24
CA LYS A 41 -17.82 -11.56 10.96
C LYS A 41 -16.94 -12.23 9.89
N VAL A 42 -15.69 -12.55 10.21
CA VAL A 42 -14.80 -13.27 9.28
C VAL A 42 -15.28 -14.71 9.14
N LEU A 43 -15.55 -15.11 7.91
CA LEU A 43 -15.99 -16.48 7.59
C LEU A 43 -14.78 -17.36 7.25
N VAL A 44 -14.79 -18.58 7.77
CA VAL A 44 -13.88 -19.66 7.37
C VAL A 44 -14.71 -20.71 6.65
N LYS A 45 -14.31 -21.08 5.43
CA LYS A 45 -15.01 -22.08 4.60
C LYS A 45 -14.04 -23.11 4.05
N GLU A 46 -14.54 -24.29 3.76
CA GLU A 46 -13.86 -25.25 2.87
C GLU A 46 -13.94 -24.69 1.44
N LEU A 47 -12.79 -24.40 0.84
CA LEU A 47 -12.68 -23.93 -0.54
C LEU A 47 -11.72 -24.86 -1.28
N THR A 48 -12.21 -25.50 -2.34
CA THR A 48 -11.40 -26.39 -3.19
C THR A 48 -11.07 -25.66 -4.48
N GLY A 49 -9.86 -25.12 -4.56
CA GLY A 49 -9.34 -24.47 -5.77
C GLY A 49 -8.67 -25.46 -6.72
N SER A 50 -8.24 -24.96 -7.88
CA SER A 50 -7.31 -25.69 -8.75
C SER A 50 -5.91 -25.68 -8.14
N ALA A 51 -5.23 -26.83 -8.21
CA ALA A 51 -3.83 -26.98 -7.84
C ALA A 51 -2.87 -26.92 -9.06
N GLU A 52 -3.40 -26.64 -10.24
CA GLU A 52 -2.57 -26.50 -11.44
C GLU A 52 -1.61 -25.31 -11.30
N PRO A 53 -0.34 -25.44 -11.71
CA PRO A 53 0.66 -24.38 -11.54
C PRO A 53 0.55 -23.25 -12.57
N THR A 54 -0.62 -23.07 -13.21
CA THR A 54 -0.87 -22.04 -14.24
C THR A 54 -1.32 -20.72 -13.61
N PHE A 55 -1.15 -19.61 -14.32
CA PHE A 55 -1.69 -18.33 -13.88
C PHE A 55 -3.22 -18.33 -13.93
N VAL A 56 -3.83 -18.98 -14.93
CA VAL A 56 -5.29 -19.09 -15.02
C VAL A 56 -5.86 -19.81 -13.80
N ALA A 57 -5.25 -20.91 -13.34
CA ALA A 57 -5.68 -21.61 -12.14
C ALA A 57 -5.65 -20.71 -10.89
N LYS A 58 -4.58 -19.93 -10.70
CA LYS A 58 -4.46 -18.95 -9.62
C LYS A 58 -5.53 -17.86 -9.69
N ALA A 59 -5.83 -17.37 -10.89
CA ALA A 59 -6.89 -16.39 -11.11
C ALA A 59 -8.29 -16.95 -10.84
N ARG A 60 -8.55 -18.21 -11.19
CA ARG A 60 -9.82 -18.91 -10.88
C ARG A 60 -9.97 -19.16 -9.38
N ASN A 61 -8.88 -19.47 -8.68
CA ASN A 61 -8.90 -19.51 -7.21
C ASN A 61 -9.25 -18.12 -6.65
N PHE A 62 -8.62 -17.05 -7.14
CA PHE A 62 -8.98 -15.70 -6.69
C PHE A 62 -10.46 -15.38 -6.93
N GLU A 63 -10.97 -15.67 -8.13
CA GLU A 63 -12.38 -15.51 -8.49
C GLU A 63 -13.32 -16.27 -7.55
N LEU A 64 -13.07 -17.56 -7.33
CA LEU A 64 -13.84 -18.40 -6.39
C LEU A 64 -13.86 -17.81 -4.98
N ARG A 65 -12.72 -17.27 -4.51
CA ARG A 65 -12.66 -16.65 -3.18
C ARG A 65 -13.53 -15.41 -3.09
N LEU A 66 -13.58 -14.59 -4.13
CA LEU A 66 -14.43 -13.41 -4.18
C LEU A 66 -15.90 -13.81 -4.21
N GLU A 67 -16.29 -14.77 -5.04
CA GLU A 67 -17.66 -15.29 -5.15
C GLU A 67 -18.16 -15.88 -3.82
N GLU A 68 -17.28 -16.59 -3.10
CA GLU A 68 -17.62 -17.18 -1.81
C GLU A 68 -17.62 -16.19 -0.65
N SER A 69 -17.19 -14.95 -0.87
CA SER A 69 -17.11 -13.88 0.13
C SER A 69 -18.33 -12.96 0.07
N PRO A 70 -19.41 -13.22 0.85
CA PRO A 70 -20.62 -12.42 0.78
C PRO A 70 -20.34 -10.95 1.16
N PRO A 71 -21.00 -9.98 0.50
CA PRO A 71 -20.90 -8.59 0.87
C PRO A 71 -21.29 -8.32 2.33
N LEU A 72 -20.51 -7.48 3.00
CA LEU A 72 -20.73 -7.08 4.38
C LEU A 72 -20.29 -5.63 4.60
N ILE A 73 -21.08 -4.89 5.36
CA ILE A 73 -20.72 -3.59 5.92
C ILE A 73 -21.09 -3.58 7.41
N GLN A 74 -20.23 -3.01 8.25
CA GLN A 74 -20.54 -2.85 9.67
C GLN A 74 -21.38 -1.61 9.91
N ASP A 75 -21.93 -1.52 11.11
CA ASP A 75 -22.70 -0.35 11.53
C ASP A 75 -21.80 0.90 11.46
N ASP A 76 -22.38 1.99 10.96
CA ASP A 76 -21.74 3.30 10.78
C ASP A 76 -20.50 3.36 9.87
N GLU A 77 -20.09 2.27 9.20
CA GLU A 77 -18.99 2.32 8.23
C GLU A 77 -19.34 3.17 7.01
N LEU A 78 -18.36 3.96 6.55
CA LEU A 78 -18.41 4.70 5.29
C LEU A 78 -17.70 3.98 4.14
N LEU A 79 -16.88 2.97 4.45
CA LEU A 79 -16.20 2.14 3.46
C LEU A 79 -16.64 0.68 3.67
N ALA A 80 -17.30 0.10 2.67
CA ALA A 80 -17.85 -1.24 2.74
C ALA A 80 -16.77 -2.32 2.68
N GLY A 81 -17.07 -3.48 3.27
CA GLY A 81 -16.22 -4.66 3.26
C GLY A 81 -15.36 -4.77 4.52
N VAL A 82 -15.26 -5.97 5.08
CA VAL A 82 -14.49 -6.24 6.31
C VAL A 82 -13.30 -7.14 6.02
N ALA A 83 -13.56 -8.34 5.50
CA ALA A 83 -12.55 -9.29 5.07
C ALA A 83 -13.17 -10.29 4.08
N LEU A 84 -12.32 -10.89 3.24
CA LEU A 84 -12.72 -12.05 2.45
C LEU A 84 -12.80 -13.30 3.33
N VAL A 85 -13.51 -14.31 2.82
CA VAL A 85 -13.46 -15.67 3.36
C VAL A 85 -12.01 -16.16 3.46
N ARG A 86 -11.73 -16.86 4.56
CA ARG A 86 -10.47 -17.59 4.75
C ARG A 86 -10.66 -19.05 4.37
N PRO A 87 -9.87 -19.59 3.42
CA PRO A 87 -9.82 -21.03 3.19
C PRO A 87 -9.40 -21.74 4.47
N LYS A 88 -10.04 -22.88 4.78
CA LYS A 88 -9.67 -23.70 5.93
C LYS A 88 -8.27 -24.34 5.77
N ASP A 89 -7.92 -24.75 4.55
CA ASP A 89 -6.55 -25.10 4.16
C ASP A 89 -5.99 -24.05 3.21
N PRO A 90 -5.17 -23.10 3.69
CA PRO A 90 -4.54 -22.10 2.83
C PRO A 90 -3.62 -22.70 1.76
N LYS A 91 -3.08 -23.91 1.95
CA LYS A 91 -2.18 -24.56 1.00
C LYS A 91 -2.93 -25.16 -0.19
N ALA A 92 -4.21 -25.49 -0.02
CA ALA A 92 -5.08 -25.97 -1.09
C ALA A 92 -5.54 -24.84 -2.02
N PHE A 93 -5.10 -23.60 -1.78
CA PHE A 93 -5.60 -22.39 -2.43
C PHE A 93 -4.46 -21.46 -2.86
N ASP A 94 -3.80 -21.82 -3.96
CA ASP A 94 -2.71 -21.01 -4.52
C ASP A 94 -3.26 -19.81 -5.31
N LEU A 95 -2.90 -18.60 -4.89
CA LEU A 95 -3.19 -17.36 -5.59
C LEU A 95 -1.97 -16.84 -6.37
N GLY A 96 -0.81 -17.50 -6.24
CA GLY A 96 0.47 -16.97 -6.64
C GLY A 96 1.16 -16.16 -5.55
N TYR A 97 2.43 -15.87 -5.79
CA TYR A 97 3.27 -15.12 -4.87
C TYR A 97 3.03 -13.61 -5.03
N TYR A 98 2.75 -13.00 -3.89
CA TYR A 98 2.78 -11.57 -3.63
C TYR A 98 3.17 -11.40 -2.16
N ASN A 99 4.22 -10.63 -1.86
CA ASN A 99 4.67 -10.38 -0.49
C ASN A 99 4.39 -8.93 -0.07
N SER A 100 4.55 -8.64 1.23
CA SER A 100 4.40 -7.29 1.77
C SER A 100 5.47 -6.29 1.28
N HIS A 101 6.53 -6.79 0.66
CA HIS A 101 7.70 -6.01 0.28
C HIS A 101 7.64 -5.51 -1.18
N TYR A 102 6.42 -5.15 -1.60
CA TYR A 102 6.11 -4.63 -2.93
C TYR A 102 4.82 -3.77 -2.88
N PRO A 103 4.76 -2.55 -3.45
CA PRO A 103 3.56 -1.70 -3.43
C PRO A 103 2.53 -2.15 -4.47
N PRO A 104 1.26 -2.48 -4.14
CA PRO A 104 0.28 -3.17 -5.00
C PRO A 104 -0.09 -2.58 -6.39
N GLY A 105 0.61 -1.58 -6.91
CA GLY A 105 0.26 -0.91 -8.17
C GLY A 105 -0.97 -0.01 -8.03
N HIS A 106 -1.26 0.50 -6.83
CA HIS A 106 -2.43 1.36 -6.55
C HIS A 106 -2.59 2.51 -7.56
N PRO A 107 -1.54 3.29 -7.92
CA PRO A 107 -1.67 4.34 -8.93
C PRO A 107 -2.25 3.85 -10.26
N ASN A 108 -1.81 2.67 -10.74
CA ASN A 108 -2.30 2.08 -11.98
C ASN A 108 -3.73 1.58 -11.86
N MET A 109 -4.07 0.88 -10.77
CA MET A 109 -5.42 0.42 -10.50
C MET A 109 -6.41 1.59 -10.41
N LEU A 110 -6.02 2.72 -9.84
CA LEU A 110 -6.86 3.91 -9.72
C LEU A 110 -6.98 4.68 -11.04
N ARG A 111 -5.89 4.76 -11.81
CA ARG A 111 -5.87 5.47 -13.10
C ARG A 111 -6.68 4.73 -14.16
N LEU A 112 -6.55 3.41 -14.22
CA LEU A 112 -7.20 2.57 -15.24
C LEU A 112 -8.55 2.00 -14.78
N GLY A 113 -8.79 1.93 -13.47
CA GLY A 113 -9.88 1.13 -12.91
C GLY A 113 -9.62 -0.37 -13.08
N PHE A 114 -10.42 -1.19 -12.38
CA PHE A 114 -10.32 -2.65 -12.56
C PHE A 114 -10.70 -3.07 -13.99
N ASN A 115 -11.72 -2.43 -14.55
CA ASN A 115 -12.18 -2.68 -15.92
C ASN A 115 -11.12 -2.32 -16.98
N GLY A 116 -10.39 -1.22 -16.83
CA GLY A 116 -9.38 -0.80 -17.79
C GLY A 116 -8.21 -1.78 -17.85
N ILE A 117 -7.78 -2.33 -16.71
CA ILE A 117 -6.75 -3.38 -16.67
C ILE A 117 -7.26 -4.66 -17.31
N ARG A 118 -8.49 -5.09 -16.99
CA ARG A 118 -9.15 -6.24 -17.63
C ARG A 118 -9.20 -6.10 -19.16
N ASP A 119 -9.70 -4.97 -19.65
CA ASP A 119 -9.94 -4.75 -21.07
C ASP A 119 -8.62 -4.68 -21.84
N ARG A 120 -7.59 -4.07 -21.26
CA ARG A 120 -6.24 -4.05 -21.81
C ARG A 120 -5.62 -5.45 -21.87
N ALA A 121 -5.80 -6.27 -20.83
CA ALA A 121 -5.35 -7.66 -20.83
C ALA A 121 -6.05 -8.48 -21.94
N LYS A 122 -7.38 -8.36 -22.09
CA LYS A 122 -8.15 -9.00 -23.17
C LYS A 122 -7.69 -8.57 -24.56
N GLN A 123 -7.44 -7.27 -24.75
CA GLN A 123 -6.96 -6.74 -26.03
C GLN A 123 -5.60 -7.33 -26.40
N LYS A 124 -4.65 -7.39 -25.46
CA LYS A 124 -3.33 -7.99 -25.71
C LYS A 124 -3.42 -9.50 -25.94
N LEU A 125 -4.26 -10.20 -25.18
CA LEU A 125 -4.49 -11.64 -25.34
C LEU A 125 -4.97 -12.01 -26.75
N ALA A 126 -5.73 -11.13 -27.42
CA ALA A 126 -6.21 -11.37 -28.77
C ALA A 126 -5.09 -11.41 -29.84
N ALA A 127 -3.97 -10.72 -29.59
CA ALA A 127 -2.83 -10.64 -30.51
C ALA A 127 -1.64 -11.52 -30.11
N GLU A 128 -1.64 -12.08 -28.90
CA GLU A 128 -0.52 -12.86 -28.36
C GLU A 128 -0.59 -14.34 -28.77
N THR A 129 0.53 -14.92 -29.16
CA THR A 129 0.65 -16.32 -29.60
C THR A 129 1.49 -17.17 -28.65
N ASP A 130 2.36 -16.56 -27.84
CA ASP A 130 3.15 -17.29 -26.85
C ASP A 130 2.26 -17.87 -25.75
N PRO A 131 2.24 -19.21 -25.55
CA PRO A 131 1.34 -19.84 -24.58
C PRO A 131 1.49 -19.36 -23.14
N LYS A 132 2.71 -19.00 -22.70
CA LYS A 132 2.95 -18.53 -21.33
C LYS A 132 2.43 -17.12 -21.14
N LYS A 133 2.66 -16.24 -22.12
CA LYS A 133 2.11 -14.88 -22.11
C LYS A 133 0.59 -14.87 -22.19
N ARG A 134 0.00 -15.78 -22.98
CA ARG A 134 -1.44 -15.97 -23.05
C ARG A 134 -2.03 -16.40 -21.69
N ASP A 135 -1.42 -17.39 -21.04
CA ASP A 135 -1.82 -17.84 -19.69
C ASP A 135 -1.83 -16.68 -18.68
N PHE A 136 -0.76 -15.87 -18.68
CA PHE A 136 -0.70 -14.67 -17.84
C PHE A 136 -1.79 -13.63 -18.16
N LEU A 137 -1.93 -13.24 -19.43
CA LEU A 137 -2.89 -12.21 -19.84
C LEU A 137 -4.35 -12.64 -19.59
N GLU A 138 -4.66 -13.91 -19.81
CA GLU A 138 -5.97 -14.49 -19.49
C GLU A 138 -6.22 -14.47 -17.98
N ALA A 139 -5.23 -14.85 -17.18
CA ALA A 139 -5.31 -14.80 -15.73
C ALA A 139 -5.54 -13.39 -15.18
N VAL A 140 -4.85 -12.38 -15.75
CA VAL A 140 -5.09 -10.97 -15.40
C VAL A 140 -6.53 -10.59 -15.76
N ALA A 141 -7.00 -10.93 -16.95
CA ALA A 141 -8.37 -10.62 -17.38
C ALA A 141 -9.42 -11.26 -16.45
N ILE A 142 -9.26 -12.52 -16.06
CA ILE A 142 -10.13 -13.22 -15.09
C ILE A 142 -10.10 -12.49 -13.73
N SER A 143 -8.91 -12.22 -13.20
CA SER A 143 -8.75 -11.61 -11.87
C SER A 143 -9.45 -10.24 -11.77
N TYR A 144 -9.28 -9.40 -12.78
CA TYR A 144 -9.88 -8.07 -12.78
C TYR A 144 -11.37 -8.08 -13.13
N ASP A 145 -11.84 -9.06 -13.91
CA ASP A 145 -13.29 -9.26 -14.09
C ASP A 145 -13.96 -9.67 -12.78
N ALA A 146 -13.35 -10.59 -12.02
CA ALA A 146 -13.82 -10.97 -10.69
C ALA A 146 -13.87 -9.77 -9.73
N ALA A 147 -12.85 -8.91 -9.72
CA ALA A 147 -12.85 -7.67 -8.92
C ALA A 147 -13.99 -6.70 -9.32
N CYS A 148 -14.29 -6.57 -10.62
CA CYS A 148 -15.44 -5.78 -11.08
C CYS A 148 -16.78 -6.39 -10.62
N ARG A 149 -16.92 -7.72 -10.70
CA ARG A 149 -18.13 -8.43 -10.25
C ARG A 149 -18.32 -8.27 -8.73
N PHE A 150 -17.26 -8.42 -7.95
CA PHE A 150 -17.27 -8.21 -6.51
C PHE A 150 -17.76 -6.80 -6.13
N ALA A 151 -17.22 -5.75 -6.78
CA ALA A 151 -17.70 -4.38 -6.55
C ALA A 151 -19.20 -4.21 -6.90
N ARG A 152 -19.68 -4.85 -7.98
CA ARG A 152 -21.09 -4.82 -8.39
C ARG A 152 -22.02 -5.53 -7.39
N GLU A 153 -21.55 -6.63 -6.80
CA GLU A 153 -22.28 -7.36 -5.76
C GLU A 153 -22.41 -6.51 -4.49
N TYR A 154 -21.35 -5.82 -4.09
CA TYR A 154 -21.40 -4.84 -3.00
C TYR A 154 -22.39 -3.70 -3.28
N ALA A 155 -22.37 -3.14 -4.49
CA ALA A 155 -23.34 -2.12 -4.89
C ALA A 155 -24.78 -2.62 -4.75
N THR A 156 -25.06 -3.82 -5.25
CA THR A 156 -26.40 -4.44 -5.18
C THR A 156 -26.84 -4.70 -3.73
N TYR A 157 -25.95 -5.25 -2.90
CA TYR A 157 -26.20 -5.48 -1.48
C TYR A 157 -26.51 -4.17 -0.73
N LEU A 158 -25.70 -3.13 -0.95
CA LEU A 158 -25.85 -1.83 -0.28
C LEU A 158 -27.12 -1.09 -0.72
N ARG A 159 -27.55 -1.22 -1.99
CA ARG A 159 -28.85 -0.67 -2.44
C ARG A 159 -30.02 -1.34 -1.71
N ARG A 160 -29.99 -2.67 -1.58
CA ARG A 160 -31.02 -3.40 -0.83
C ARG A 160 -31.03 -2.96 0.63
N LEU A 161 -29.86 -2.95 1.28
CA LEU A 161 -29.74 -2.54 2.68
C LEU A 161 -30.20 -1.09 2.91
N SER A 162 -29.88 -0.19 1.98
CA SER A 162 -30.38 1.19 1.99
C SER A 162 -31.91 1.24 1.96
N ALA A 163 -32.56 0.49 1.05
CA ALA A 163 -34.03 0.45 0.95
C ALA A 163 -34.72 -0.07 2.23
N GLU A 164 -34.08 -0.98 2.95
CA GLU A 164 -34.57 -1.57 4.20
C GLU A 164 -34.26 -0.70 5.45
N THR A 165 -33.32 0.24 5.34
CA THR A 165 -32.85 1.06 6.47
C THR A 165 -33.86 2.15 6.83
N LEU A 166 -34.32 2.19 8.08
CA LEU A 166 -35.28 3.19 8.57
C LEU A 166 -34.66 4.56 8.81
N ASP A 167 -33.45 4.63 9.36
CA ASP A 167 -32.78 5.89 9.64
C ASP A 167 -32.43 6.62 8.33
N PRO A 168 -32.92 7.86 8.12
CA PRO A 168 -32.76 8.57 6.84
C PRO A 168 -31.32 9.01 6.57
N THR A 169 -30.48 9.15 7.61
CA THR A 169 -29.08 9.50 7.44
C THR A 169 -28.29 8.29 6.97
N ARG A 170 -28.42 7.16 7.67
CA ARG A 170 -27.77 5.90 7.29
C ARG A 170 -28.25 5.39 5.93
N ARG A 171 -29.55 5.55 5.62
CA ARG A 171 -30.09 5.24 4.28
C ARG A 171 -29.35 5.99 3.18
N ARG A 172 -29.13 7.30 3.35
CA ARG A 172 -28.40 8.14 2.39
C ARG A 172 -26.94 7.72 2.26
N GLU A 173 -26.29 7.43 3.38
CA GLU A 173 -24.91 6.90 3.38
C GLU A 173 -24.81 5.60 2.60
N LEU A 174 -25.66 4.61 2.90
CA LEU A 174 -25.66 3.32 2.21
C LEU A 174 -25.96 3.46 0.71
N ALA A 175 -26.87 4.37 0.34
CA ALA A 175 -27.14 4.67 -1.06
C ALA A 175 -25.91 5.27 -1.75
N GLU A 176 -25.15 6.10 -1.05
CA GLU A 176 -23.93 6.70 -1.59
C GLU A 176 -22.80 5.68 -1.74
N ILE A 177 -22.58 4.83 -0.73
CA ILE A 177 -21.58 3.75 -0.79
C ILE A 177 -21.95 2.77 -1.92
N ALA A 178 -23.24 2.52 -2.15
CA ALA A 178 -23.69 1.69 -3.27
C ALA A 178 -23.30 2.29 -4.64
N LYS A 179 -23.49 3.60 -4.85
CA LYS A 179 -23.04 4.30 -6.07
C LYS A 179 -21.53 4.27 -6.22
N VAL A 180 -20.81 4.43 -5.12
CA VAL A 180 -19.35 4.32 -5.09
C VAL A 180 -18.88 2.93 -5.56
N CYS A 181 -19.50 1.86 -5.06
CA CYS A 181 -19.18 0.50 -5.50
C CYS A 181 -19.56 0.24 -6.97
N GLU A 182 -20.66 0.82 -7.44
CA GLU A 182 -21.06 0.75 -8.86
C GLU A 182 -20.05 1.45 -9.76
N GLN A 183 -19.59 2.63 -9.36
CA GLN A 183 -18.54 3.36 -10.06
C GLN A 183 -17.25 2.53 -10.21
N ILE A 184 -16.81 1.85 -9.15
CA ILE A 184 -15.62 0.97 -9.18
C ILE A 184 -15.84 -0.24 -10.10
N ALA A 185 -17.07 -0.77 -10.14
CA ALA A 185 -17.40 -1.92 -10.98
C ALA A 185 -17.42 -1.59 -12.49
N GLU A 186 -17.62 -0.32 -12.84
CA GLU A 186 -17.82 0.15 -14.22
C GLU A 186 -16.64 0.93 -14.79
N GLY A 187 -15.78 1.49 -13.95
CA GLY A 187 -14.73 2.39 -14.41
C GLY A 187 -13.68 2.77 -13.37
N PRO A 188 -12.71 3.61 -13.77
CA PRO A 188 -11.85 4.29 -12.82
C PRO A 188 -12.66 5.12 -11.82
N PRO A 189 -12.25 5.18 -10.54
CA PRO A 189 -12.86 6.07 -9.58
C PRO A 189 -12.75 7.52 -10.04
N ARG A 190 -13.68 8.37 -9.61
CA ARG A 190 -13.73 9.80 -9.96
C ARG A 190 -14.04 10.70 -8.76
N THR A 191 -14.27 10.09 -7.60
CA THR A 191 -14.48 10.80 -6.33
C THR A 191 -13.46 10.28 -5.33
N PHE A 192 -13.17 11.07 -4.31
CA PHE A 192 -12.29 10.66 -3.21
C PHE A 192 -12.85 9.44 -2.49
N HIS A 193 -14.16 9.40 -2.25
CA HIS A 193 -14.83 8.24 -1.65
C HIS A 193 -14.64 6.96 -2.48
N ALA A 194 -14.83 7.02 -3.80
CA ALA A 194 -14.60 5.86 -4.67
C ALA A 194 -13.14 5.42 -4.73
N ALA A 195 -12.21 6.38 -4.67
CA ALA A 195 -10.79 6.07 -4.66
C ALA A 195 -10.36 5.35 -3.36
N LEU A 196 -10.84 5.84 -2.20
CA LEU A 196 -10.62 5.19 -0.90
C LEU A 196 -11.28 3.81 -0.82
N GLN A 197 -12.51 3.67 -1.33
CA GLN A 197 -13.21 2.37 -1.36
C GLN A 197 -12.49 1.36 -2.26
N GLN A 198 -12.01 1.79 -3.43
CA GLN A 198 -11.25 0.90 -4.32
C GLN A 198 -9.94 0.48 -3.66
N PHE A 199 -9.22 1.43 -3.04
CA PHE A 199 -8.02 1.12 -2.26
C PHE A 199 -8.31 0.07 -1.17
N TRP A 200 -9.43 0.24 -0.44
CA TRP A 200 -9.85 -0.72 0.58
C TRP A 200 -10.21 -2.11 0.00
N PHE A 201 -10.83 -2.18 -1.18
CA PHE A 201 -11.05 -3.48 -1.84
C PHE A 201 -9.73 -4.16 -2.23
N VAL A 202 -8.76 -3.41 -2.78
CA VAL A 202 -7.43 -3.96 -3.10
C VAL A 202 -6.77 -4.53 -1.83
N PHE A 203 -6.91 -3.85 -0.70
CA PHE A 203 -6.47 -4.36 0.59
C PHE A 203 -7.15 -5.68 0.95
N MET A 204 -8.47 -5.76 0.84
CA MET A 204 -9.22 -7.00 1.09
C MET A 204 -8.79 -8.16 0.18
N PHE A 205 -8.38 -7.86 -1.05
CA PHE A 205 -7.91 -8.84 -2.03
C PHE A 205 -6.52 -9.40 -1.72
N GLY A 206 -5.89 -8.95 -0.64
CA GLY A 206 -4.58 -9.42 -0.18
C GLY A 206 -3.49 -8.37 -0.31
N GLY A 207 -3.82 -7.13 -0.66
CA GLY A 207 -2.87 -6.03 -0.67
C GLY A 207 -2.29 -5.84 0.72
N CYS A 208 -1.00 -6.12 0.87
CA CYS A 208 -0.32 -6.12 2.15
C CYS A 208 1.04 -5.42 2.04
N GLY A 209 1.56 -5.00 3.20
CA GLY A 209 2.79 -4.24 3.31
C GLY A 209 2.70 -2.81 2.77
N CYS A 210 3.72 -2.38 2.04
CA CYS A 210 3.85 -0.99 1.59
C CYS A 210 2.72 -0.52 0.68
N ILE A 211 2.18 0.66 1.00
CA ILE A 211 1.13 1.33 0.22
C ILE A 211 1.76 2.32 -0.78
N GLY A 212 2.91 2.88 -0.40
CA GLY A 212 3.65 3.84 -1.20
C GLY A 212 3.24 5.28 -0.95
N ARG A 213 3.33 6.14 -1.97
CA ARG A 213 3.11 7.60 -1.85
C ARG A 213 1.63 8.00 -1.86
N PHE A 214 0.87 7.52 -0.86
CA PHE A 214 -0.59 7.64 -0.77
C PHE A 214 -1.11 9.04 -1.07
N ASP A 215 -0.49 10.06 -0.47
CA ASP A 215 -0.91 11.44 -0.66
C ASP A 215 -0.79 11.90 -2.11
N GLN A 216 0.22 11.45 -2.87
CA GLN A 216 0.43 11.90 -4.25
C GLN A 216 -0.65 11.37 -5.20
N TRP A 217 -0.96 10.08 -5.13
CA TRP A 217 -1.92 9.46 -6.07
C TRP A 217 -3.38 9.55 -5.61
N MET A 218 -3.64 9.87 -4.33
CA MET A 218 -5.00 10.18 -3.85
C MET A 218 -5.37 11.66 -3.91
N TYR A 219 -4.40 12.57 -3.83
CA TYR A 219 -4.68 14.00 -3.78
C TYR A 219 -5.53 14.54 -4.95
N PRO A 220 -5.35 14.09 -6.21
CA PRO A 220 -6.20 14.58 -7.31
C PRO A 220 -7.70 14.31 -7.10
N PHE A 221 -8.05 13.22 -6.42
CA PHE A 221 -9.45 12.89 -6.12
C PHE A 221 -10.01 13.78 -5.01
N LEU A 222 -9.23 13.98 -3.94
CA LEU A 222 -9.60 14.90 -2.86
C LEU A 222 -9.77 16.33 -3.38
N ARG A 223 -8.76 16.84 -4.10
CA ARG A 223 -8.74 18.22 -4.57
C ARG A 223 -9.96 18.53 -5.43
N ARG A 224 -10.28 17.65 -6.38
CA ARG A 224 -11.46 17.78 -7.24
C ARG A 224 -12.76 17.80 -6.45
N ASP A 225 -12.95 16.88 -5.49
CA ASP A 225 -14.19 16.83 -4.71
C ASP A 225 -14.38 18.07 -3.83
N LEU A 226 -13.29 18.64 -3.31
CA LEU A 226 -13.32 19.90 -2.55
C LEU A 226 -13.63 21.09 -3.47
N ASP A 227 -12.98 21.19 -4.64
CA ASP A 227 -13.17 22.27 -5.60
C ASP A 227 -14.59 22.28 -6.19
N GLU A 228 -15.16 21.10 -6.44
CA GLU A 228 -16.52 20.93 -6.95
C GLU A 228 -17.59 20.99 -5.84
N GLY A 229 -17.19 21.16 -4.56
CA GLY A 229 -18.11 21.21 -3.42
C GLY A 229 -18.86 19.90 -3.16
N ARG A 230 -18.36 18.76 -3.68
CA ARG A 230 -18.94 17.43 -3.43
C ARG A 230 -18.71 16.97 -2.00
N LEU A 231 -17.54 17.33 -1.46
CA LEU A 231 -17.17 17.08 -0.07
C LEU A 231 -16.74 18.37 0.59
N THR A 232 -17.11 18.53 1.85
CA THR A 232 -16.43 19.44 2.75
C THR A 232 -15.14 18.80 3.26
N LYS A 233 -14.18 19.61 3.73
CA LYS A 233 -12.96 19.11 4.38
C LYS A 233 -13.25 18.15 5.54
N ALA A 234 -14.30 18.43 6.33
CA ALA A 234 -14.70 17.58 7.45
C ALA A 234 -15.22 16.21 6.98
N GLN A 235 -16.03 16.17 5.92
CA GLN A 235 -16.50 14.90 5.34
C GLN A 235 -15.35 14.10 4.72
N ALA A 236 -14.43 14.76 4.02
CA ALA A 236 -13.24 14.11 3.47
C ALA A 236 -12.33 13.55 4.58
N GLN A 237 -12.17 14.30 5.68
CA GLN A 237 -11.41 13.82 6.84
C GLN A 237 -12.09 12.62 7.50
N GLU A 238 -13.42 12.61 7.66
CA GLU A 238 -14.14 11.46 8.26
C GLU A 238 -14.03 10.19 7.40
N LEU A 239 -14.04 10.33 6.06
CA LEU A 239 -13.75 9.22 5.14
C LEU A 239 -12.31 8.70 5.32
N LEU A 240 -11.33 9.60 5.42
CA LEU A 240 -9.94 9.24 5.65
C LEU A 240 -9.72 8.56 7.00
N ASP A 241 -10.34 9.09 8.06
CA ASP A 241 -10.29 8.52 9.41
C ASP A 241 -10.90 7.11 9.43
N SER A 242 -12.00 6.92 8.70
CA SER A 242 -12.63 5.61 8.52
C SER A 242 -11.65 4.64 7.86
N LEU A 243 -10.94 5.05 6.81
CA LEU A 243 -9.92 4.20 6.18
C LEU A 243 -8.77 3.88 7.16
N TRP A 244 -8.25 4.89 7.87
CA TRP A 244 -7.18 4.70 8.86
C TRP A 244 -7.58 3.66 9.91
N ILE A 245 -8.81 3.72 10.42
CA ILE A 245 -9.33 2.71 11.34
C ILE A 245 -9.34 1.34 10.66
N LYS A 246 -9.85 1.23 9.43
CA LYS A 246 -9.94 -0.05 8.72
C LYS A 246 -8.58 -0.69 8.44
N LEU A 247 -7.53 0.10 8.22
CA LEU A 247 -6.15 -0.38 8.07
C LEU A 247 -5.59 -1.05 9.34
N ASN A 248 -6.23 -0.86 10.48
CA ASN A 248 -5.92 -1.56 11.73
C ASN A 248 -6.63 -2.92 11.87
N PHE A 249 -7.17 -3.47 10.77
CA PHE A 249 -7.60 -4.87 10.74
C PHE A 249 -6.40 -5.78 11.05
N PHE A 250 -6.37 -6.32 12.28
CA PHE A 250 -5.19 -6.96 12.85
C PHE A 250 -4.95 -8.36 12.26
N ALA A 251 -3.80 -8.54 11.62
CA ALA A 251 -3.29 -9.86 11.24
C ALA A 251 -2.47 -10.46 12.39
N GLY A 252 -3.08 -10.71 13.55
CA GLY A 252 -2.53 -11.55 14.62
C GLY A 252 -1.34 -11.02 15.44
N ASN A 253 -0.43 -10.22 14.88
CA ASN A 253 0.83 -9.78 15.51
C ASN A 253 0.90 -8.28 15.85
N ASN A 254 -0.18 -7.52 15.63
CA ASN A 254 -0.26 -6.06 15.85
C ASN A 254 0.75 -5.20 15.05
N ASP A 255 1.44 -5.77 14.06
CA ASP A 255 2.29 -5.02 13.13
C ASP A 255 2.26 -5.68 11.75
N SER A 256 1.70 -4.96 10.81
CA SER A 256 1.49 -5.42 9.44
C SER A 256 2.44 -4.77 8.44
N LEU A 257 3.39 -3.96 8.92
CA LEU A 257 4.42 -3.31 8.11
C LEU A 257 3.81 -2.45 7.00
N ARG A 258 2.61 -1.89 7.23
CA ARG A 258 1.85 -1.13 6.23
C ARG A 258 2.31 0.31 6.21
N ASN A 259 3.29 0.58 5.35
CA ASN A 259 3.90 1.89 5.30
C ASN A 259 3.35 2.80 4.19
N ILE A 260 3.10 4.05 4.56
CA ILE A 260 2.72 5.13 3.67
C ILE A 260 3.82 6.19 3.72
N ALA A 261 4.40 6.48 2.55
CA ALA A 261 5.26 7.64 2.38
C ALA A 261 4.41 8.88 2.08
N LEU A 262 4.73 9.99 2.72
CA LEU A 262 4.08 11.29 2.55
C LEU A 262 5.11 12.36 2.18
N ALA A 263 4.68 13.39 1.45
CA ALA A 263 5.50 14.51 1.00
C ALA A 263 6.78 14.06 0.25
N GLY A 264 7.91 14.75 0.43
CA GLY A 264 9.14 14.56 -0.34
C GLY A 264 9.09 15.27 -1.69
N GLN A 265 9.96 14.88 -2.62
CA GLN A 265 10.01 15.50 -3.95
C GLN A 265 9.02 14.87 -4.95
N THR A 266 8.41 15.68 -5.83
CA THR A 266 7.75 15.23 -7.07
C THR A 266 8.81 14.73 -8.09
N ALA A 267 8.39 14.14 -9.21
CA ALA A 267 9.33 13.55 -10.19
C ALA A 267 10.27 14.62 -10.79
N ASP A 268 9.74 15.82 -11.01
CA ASP A 268 10.46 17.01 -11.46
C ASP A 268 11.26 17.73 -10.35
N GLY A 269 11.15 17.27 -9.09
CA GLY A 269 11.96 17.76 -7.96
C GLY A 269 11.34 18.95 -7.21
N GLN A 270 10.05 19.20 -7.38
CA GLN A 270 9.31 20.18 -6.58
C GLN A 270 8.85 19.57 -5.25
N ASP A 271 8.33 20.40 -4.35
CA ASP A 271 7.72 19.93 -3.12
C ASP A 271 6.42 19.15 -3.40
N GLY A 272 6.33 17.93 -2.85
CA GLY A 272 5.17 17.06 -2.93
C GLY A 272 4.20 17.19 -1.76
N CYS A 273 4.48 18.05 -0.77
CA CYS A 273 3.55 18.28 0.34
C CYS A 273 2.23 18.88 -0.16
N ASN A 274 1.10 18.32 0.25
CA ASN A 274 -0.24 18.77 -0.14
C ASN A 274 -1.24 18.66 1.02
N GLU A 275 -2.50 19.04 0.80
CA GLU A 275 -3.52 19.02 1.86
C GLU A 275 -3.75 17.62 2.43
N LEU A 276 -3.69 16.58 1.60
CA LEU A 276 -3.85 15.20 2.04
C LEU A 276 -2.69 14.74 2.93
N THR A 277 -1.46 15.23 2.69
CA THR A 277 -0.31 15.03 3.61
C THR A 277 -0.68 15.40 5.05
N TYR A 278 -1.27 16.59 5.25
CA TYR A 278 -1.65 17.07 6.58
C TYR A 278 -2.85 16.32 7.15
N MET A 279 -3.83 15.96 6.31
CA MET A 279 -4.99 15.16 6.73
C MET A 279 -4.58 13.75 7.21
N CYS A 280 -3.59 13.13 6.57
CA CYS A 280 -3.00 11.87 7.01
C CYS A 280 -2.32 12.01 8.38
N LEU A 281 -1.54 13.08 8.58
CA LEU A 281 -0.91 13.37 9.88
C LEU A 281 -1.96 13.65 10.97
N GLU A 282 -3.04 14.35 10.65
CA GLU A 282 -4.16 14.58 11.56
C GLU A 282 -4.85 13.27 11.96
N ALA A 283 -5.16 12.40 11.00
CA ALA A 283 -5.75 11.09 11.25
C ALA A 283 -4.87 10.27 12.20
N THR A 284 -3.55 10.22 11.94
CA THR A 284 -2.58 9.54 12.81
C THR A 284 -2.53 10.16 14.21
N GLU A 285 -2.48 11.49 14.32
CA GLU A 285 -2.41 12.20 15.60
C GLU A 285 -3.63 11.92 16.50
N LYS A 286 -4.84 11.96 15.93
CA LYS A 286 -6.08 11.85 16.71
C LYS A 286 -6.51 10.41 16.95
N LEU A 287 -6.30 9.48 16.00
CA LEU A 287 -6.71 8.09 16.15
C LEU A 287 -5.75 7.30 17.04
N ARG A 288 -4.45 7.62 17.01
CA ARG A 288 -3.41 6.93 17.80
C ARG A 288 -3.51 5.40 17.69
N LEU A 289 -3.76 4.93 16.48
CA LEU A 289 -3.79 3.52 16.12
C LEU A 289 -2.42 3.10 15.58
N PRO A 290 -2.03 1.82 15.67
CA PRO A 290 -0.70 1.35 15.29
C PRO A 290 -0.45 1.37 13.78
N GLU A 291 -1.51 1.32 12.98
CA GLU A 291 -1.47 1.35 11.51
C GLU A 291 -2.31 2.52 10.96
N PRO A 292 -2.08 2.93 9.70
CA PRO A 292 -0.87 2.64 8.92
C PRO A 292 0.37 3.28 9.54
N LYS A 293 1.55 2.71 9.29
CA LYS A 293 2.83 3.39 9.54
C LYS A 293 2.95 4.56 8.57
N ILE A 294 3.30 5.73 9.10
CA ILE A 294 3.52 6.93 8.30
C ILE A 294 5.00 7.28 8.28
N ALA A 295 5.54 7.49 7.08
CA ALA A 295 6.84 8.06 6.84
C ALA A 295 6.69 9.42 6.16
N VAL A 296 7.29 10.47 6.72
CA VAL A 296 7.33 11.79 6.09
C VAL A 296 8.71 12.02 5.51
N ARG A 297 8.74 12.33 4.21
CA ARG A 297 9.96 12.63 3.48
C ARG A 297 10.26 14.12 3.50
N PHE A 298 11.50 14.46 3.87
CA PHE A 298 11.99 15.83 3.91
C PHE A 298 13.14 16.04 2.93
N PHE A 299 13.15 17.22 2.34
CA PHE A 299 14.27 17.77 1.58
C PHE A 299 14.41 19.26 1.89
N ARG A 300 15.45 19.92 1.39
CA ARG A 300 15.73 21.35 1.62
C ARG A 300 14.57 22.27 1.23
N GLY A 301 13.74 21.87 0.26
CA GLY A 301 12.57 22.62 -0.17
C GLY A 301 11.28 22.30 0.59
N SER A 302 11.31 21.39 1.58
CA SER A 302 10.12 21.02 2.34
C SER A 302 9.57 22.21 3.16
N PRO A 303 8.23 22.35 3.27
CA PRO A 303 7.62 23.40 4.07
C PRO A 303 8.00 23.26 5.54
N ARG A 304 8.35 24.38 6.18
CA ARG A 304 8.64 24.42 7.62
C ARG A 304 7.45 23.92 8.46
N ALA A 305 6.23 24.25 8.04
CA ALA A 305 5.00 23.82 8.71
C ALA A 305 4.84 22.28 8.73
N LEU A 306 5.27 21.57 7.68
CA LEU A 306 5.23 20.10 7.64
C LEU A 306 6.12 19.51 8.73
N LEU A 307 7.33 20.04 8.91
CA LEU A 307 8.25 19.60 9.96
C LEU A 307 7.67 19.85 11.36
N GLU A 308 7.05 21.01 11.57
CA GLU A 308 6.41 21.35 12.85
C GLU A 308 5.25 20.41 13.18
N VAL A 309 4.40 20.10 12.20
CA VAL A 309 3.33 19.12 12.36
C VAL A 309 3.89 17.72 12.63
N ALA A 310 4.87 17.25 11.87
CA ALA A 310 5.49 15.94 12.09
C ALA A 310 6.11 15.82 13.50
N CYS A 311 6.84 16.85 13.95
CA CYS A 311 7.37 16.92 15.31
C CYS A 311 6.25 16.93 16.37
N ARG A 312 5.15 17.65 16.13
CA ARG A 312 4.01 17.68 17.04
C ARG A 312 3.35 16.30 17.18
N VAL A 313 3.18 15.57 16.08
CA VAL A 313 2.64 14.19 16.11
C VAL A 313 3.57 13.27 16.90
N ASN A 314 4.88 13.31 16.64
CA ASN A 314 5.87 12.53 17.39
C ASN A 314 5.88 12.88 18.90
N ALA A 315 5.73 14.17 19.24
CA ALA A 315 5.67 14.63 20.63
C ALA A 315 4.44 14.09 21.40
N LYS A 316 3.44 13.49 20.73
CA LYS A 316 2.33 12.78 21.39
C LYS A 316 2.72 11.38 21.91
N GLY A 317 3.95 10.94 21.68
CA GLY A 317 4.44 9.62 22.10
C GLY A 317 4.07 8.49 21.14
N LEU A 318 3.74 8.82 19.89
CA LEU A 318 3.53 7.83 18.82
C LEU A 318 4.90 7.40 18.26
N SER A 319 4.99 6.17 17.76
CA SER A 319 6.19 5.68 17.04
C SER A 319 6.28 6.18 15.59
N MET A 320 5.43 7.14 15.22
CA MET A 320 5.31 7.69 13.86
C MET A 320 4.82 9.15 13.92
N PRO A 321 5.15 9.98 12.90
CA PRO A 321 5.82 9.61 11.66
C PRO A 321 7.32 9.34 11.80
N SER A 322 7.82 8.35 11.05
CA SER A 322 9.26 8.26 10.74
C SER A 322 9.66 9.37 9.78
N LEU A 323 10.91 9.82 9.85
CA LEU A 323 11.39 10.98 9.10
C LEU A 323 12.49 10.53 8.13
N PHE A 324 12.27 10.73 6.83
CA PHE A 324 13.21 10.36 5.78
C PHE A 324 13.91 11.58 5.21
N ASN A 325 15.19 11.41 4.85
CA ASN A 325 16.03 12.45 4.27
C ASN A 325 16.26 12.16 2.78
N ASP A 326 15.57 12.90 1.91
CA ASP A 326 15.67 12.78 0.46
C ASP A 326 17.11 13.05 -0.06
N GLU A 327 17.87 13.95 0.58
CA GLU A 327 19.27 14.22 0.22
C GLU A 327 20.21 13.05 0.49
N VAL A 328 19.78 12.03 1.23
CA VAL A 328 20.53 10.78 1.43
C VAL A 328 19.93 9.64 0.61
N ALA A 329 18.61 9.47 0.68
CA ALA A 329 17.90 8.37 0.04
C ALA A 329 17.99 8.43 -1.49
N ILE A 330 17.74 9.60 -2.09
CA ILE A 330 17.74 9.74 -3.56
C ILE A 330 19.14 9.48 -4.12
N PRO A 331 20.24 10.09 -3.62
CA PRO A 331 21.57 9.76 -4.10
C PRO A 331 21.96 8.28 -3.91
N ALA A 332 21.45 7.61 -2.87
CA ALA A 332 21.69 6.18 -2.68
C ALA A 332 21.03 5.34 -3.79
N LEU A 333 19.76 5.58 -4.10
CA LEU A 333 19.05 4.91 -5.20
C LEU A 333 19.71 5.20 -6.56
N ARG A 334 20.20 6.43 -6.78
CA ARG A 334 20.97 6.79 -7.99
C ARG A 334 22.24 5.97 -8.13
N ARG A 335 22.96 5.69 -7.04
CA ARG A 335 24.18 4.85 -7.06
C ARG A 335 23.89 3.41 -7.44
N LEU A 336 22.67 2.93 -7.19
CA LEU A 336 22.22 1.61 -7.63
C LEU A 336 21.88 1.57 -9.12
N GLY A 337 21.75 2.73 -9.79
CA GLY A 337 21.39 2.83 -11.20
C GLY A 337 19.98 3.34 -11.48
N ILE A 338 19.19 3.67 -10.44
CA ILE A 338 17.81 4.13 -10.61
C ILE A 338 17.80 5.53 -11.28
N PRO A 339 16.99 5.78 -12.32
CA PRO A 339 16.72 7.10 -12.89
C PRO A 339 16.31 8.15 -11.84
N LEU A 340 16.58 9.44 -12.08
CA LEU A 340 16.41 10.46 -11.03
C LEU A 340 14.95 10.75 -10.71
N ASP A 341 14.12 10.79 -11.74
CA ASP A 341 12.67 10.87 -11.65
C ASP A 341 12.10 9.72 -10.82
N ASP A 342 12.53 8.48 -11.07
CA ASP A 342 12.09 7.31 -10.30
C ASP A 342 12.65 7.29 -8.88
N ALA A 343 13.92 7.65 -8.71
CA ALA A 343 14.53 7.78 -7.40
C ALA A 343 13.79 8.83 -6.54
N ARG A 344 13.28 9.93 -7.11
CA ARG A 344 12.45 10.91 -6.40
C ARG A 344 11.07 10.36 -6.02
N GLN A 345 10.57 9.38 -6.77
CA GLN A 345 9.30 8.71 -6.50
C GLN A 345 9.41 7.58 -5.47
N TYR A 346 10.56 7.39 -4.82
CA TYR A 346 10.71 6.37 -3.81
C TYR A 346 9.66 6.49 -2.70
N CYS A 347 9.27 5.36 -2.16
CA CYS A 347 8.56 5.25 -0.91
C CYS A 347 9.30 4.26 -0.04
N ASN A 348 8.67 3.83 1.03
CA ASN A 348 9.27 2.90 1.95
C ASN A 348 8.40 1.67 2.13
N ASP A 349 9.10 0.59 2.40
CA ASP A 349 8.55 -0.67 2.80
C ASP A 349 8.87 -0.94 4.27
N GLY A 350 8.04 -1.76 4.91
CA GLY A 350 8.12 -2.12 6.32
C GLY A 350 8.61 -1.01 7.23
N CYS A 351 9.88 -1.09 7.62
CA CYS A 351 10.51 -0.16 8.53
C CYS A 351 11.11 1.03 7.75
N GLU A 352 12.15 0.75 6.97
CA GLU A 352 13.06 1.77 6.41
C GLU A 352 13.52 1.47 4.98
N GLU A 353 13.10 0.34 4.42
CA GLU A 353 13.54 -0.16 3.13
C GLU A 353 13.05 0.75 2.00
N LEU A 354 13.95 1.20 1.12
CA LEU A 354 13.60 2.08 0.00
C LEU A 354 13.12 1.26 -1.19
N ILE A 355 11.94 1.60 -1.70
CA ILE A 355 11.31 0.94 -2.85
C ILE A 355 10.74 1.99 -3.81
N ILE A 356 10.38 1.55 -5.01
CA ILE A 356 9.75 2.42 -6.02
C ILE A 356 8.33 1.91 -6.29
N GLY A 357 7.35 2.75 -5.97
CA GLY A 357 5.92 2.44 -6.10
C GLY A 357 5.55 1.91 -7.48
N SER A 358 4.84 0.77 -7.53
CA SER A 358 4.38 0.11 -8.77
C SER A 358 5.47 -0.38 -9.73
N LYS A 359 6.76 -0.27 -9.36
CA LYS A 359 7.88 -0.62 -10.25
C LYS A 359 8.83 -1.66 -9.67
N CYS A 360 8.85 -1.84 -8.36
CA CYS A 360 9.96 -2.51 -7.70
C CYS A 360 9.52 -3.62 -6.75
N ALA A 361 10.12 -4.81 -6.87
CA ALA A 361 10.16 -5.81 -5.79
C ALA A 361 11.49 -5.78 -5.08
N ILE A 362 11.44 -6.00 -3.77
CA ILE A 362 12.65 -6.17 -2.96
C ILE A 362 12.65 -7.54 -2.29
N THR A 363 13.85 -8.07 -2.11
CA THR A 363 14.09 -9.18 -1.19
C THR A 363 15.27 -8.80 -0.31
N PHE A 364 15.27 -9.28 0.93
CA PHE A 364 16.39 -9.07 1.84
C PHE A 364 16.58 -10.29 2.72
N SER A 365 17.77 -10.40 3.29
CA SER A 365 18.13 -11.40 4.28
C SER A 365 18.47 -10.69 5.57
N CYS A 366 17.97 -11.19 6.70
CA CYS A 366 18.36 -10.69 8.00
C CYS A 366 19.74 -11.24 8.36
N PHE A 367 20.67 -10.34 8.68
CA PHE A 367 22.01 -10.70 9.13
C PHE A 367 22.25 -10.16 10.55
N ASP A 368 22.57 -11.06 11.48
CA ASP A 368 22.94 -10.69 12.85
C ASP A 368 24.47 -10.51 12.95
N SER A 369 24.90 -9.25 12.93
CA SER A 369 26.31 -8.88 13.06
C SER A 369 26.91 -9.23 14.42
N VAL A 370 26.11 -9.30 15.49
CA VAL A 370 26.57 -9.63 16.85
C VAL A 370 26.89 -11.11 16.95
N ALA A 371 26.07 -11.97 16.34
CA ALA A 371 26.36 -13.40 16.27
C ALA A 371 27.70 -13.67 15.56
N MET A 372 27.97 -12.99 14.44
CA MET A 372 29.24 -13.13 13.72
C MET A 372 30.43 -12.57 14.51
N LEU A 373 30.23 -11.47 15.26
CA LEU A 373 31.25 -10.95 16.17
C LEU A 373 31.57 -11.95 17.27
N ASN A 374 30.56 -12.55 17.91
CA ASN A 374 30.74 -13.57 18.95
C ASN A 374 31.53 -14.77 18.42
N GLU A 375 31.23 -15.26 17.21
CA GLU A 375 32.02 -16.32 16.56
C GLU A 375 33.50 -15.93 16.43
N THR A 376 33.78 -14.67 16.07
CA THR A 376 35.15 -14.13 15.96
C THR A 376 35.87 -14.22 17.30
N VAL A 377 35.19 -13.83 18.39
CA VAL A 377 35.73 -13.84 19.75
C VAL A 377 36.01 -15.28 20.21
N PHE A 378 35.06 -16.21 20.05
CA PHE A 378 35.26 -17.61 20.45
C PHE A 378 36.37 -18.30 19.65
N ARG A 379 36.55 -17.95 18.38
CA ARG A 379 37.69 -18.42 17.57
C ARG A 379 39.01 -17.89 18.10
N ALA A 380 39.09 -16.62 18.48
CA ALA A 380 40.29 -16.02 19.04
C ALA A 380 40.77 -16.71 20.33
N GLU A 381 39.85 -17.29 21.12
CA GLU A 381 40.20 -18.09 22.30
C GLU A 381 40.90 -19.41 21.94
N GLN A 382 40.53 -20.03 20.82
CA GLN A 382 41.09 -21.29 20.35
C GLN A 382 42.35 -21.10 19.49
N GLN A 383 42.35 -20.03 18.68
CA GLN A 383 43.40 -19.66 17.76
C GLN A 383 43.62 -18.14 17.84
N PRO A 384 44.54 -17.69 18.71
CA PRO A 384 44.80 -16.26 18.89
C PRO A 384 45.28 -15.61 17.60
N TYR A 385 44.71 -14.44 17.30
CA TYR A 385 45.17 -13.58 16.22
C TYR A 385 46.39 -12.77 16.68
N ALA A 386 47.37 -12.57 15.80
CA ALA A 386 48.59 -11.81 16.14
C ALA A 386 48.36 -10.29 16.15
N SER A 387 47.30 -9.82 15.50
CA SER A 387 46.96 -8.40 15.41
C SER A 387 45.45 -8.18 15.20
N PHE A 388 44.99 -6.95 15.45
CA PHE A 388 43.62 -6.54 15.14
C PHE A 388 43.32 -6.61 13.63
N ASP A 389 44.31 -6.35 12.77
CA ASP A 389 44.14 -6.44 11.32
C ASP A 389 43.80 -7.85 10.87
N GLU A 390 44.39 -8.87 11.51
CA GLU A 390 44.05 -10.28 11.25
C GLU A 390 42.63 -10.64 11.74
N VAL A 391 42.20 -10.11 12.88
CA VAL A 391 40.81 -10.24 13.36
C VAL A 391 39.84 -9.66 12.33
N LEU A 392 40.13 -8.45 11.84
CA LEU A 392 39.30 -7.76 10.88
C LEU A 392 39.29 -8.46 9.51
N ALA A 393 40.43 -9.04 9.10
CA ALA A 393 40.52 -9.80 7.86
C ALA A 393 39.67 -11.08 7.92
N ASP A 394 39.77 -11.87 8.99
CA ASP A 394 38.93 -13.06 9.19
C ASP A 394 37.43 -12.71 9.25
N TYR A 395 37.07 -11.66 9.99
CA TYR A 395 35.69 -11.17 10.06
C TYR A 395 35.16 -10.79 8.68
N LYS A 396 35.92 -10.03 7.88
CA LYS A 396 35.52 -9.64 6.51
C LYS A 396 35.42 -10.84 5.57
N GLU A 397 36.31 -11.82 5.69
CA GLU A 397 36.25 -13.02 4.87
C GLU A 397 34.98 -13.82 5.16
N ARG A 398 34.62 -13.99 6.43
CA ARG A 398 33.36 -14.66 6.82
C ARG A 398 32.14 -13.85 6.42
N LEU A 399 32.17 -12.52 6.56
CA LEU A 399 31.08 -11.65 6.10
C LEU A 399 30.78 -11.87 4.62
N LYS A 400 31.80 -12.00 3.76
CA LYS A 400 31.63 -12.30 2.33
C LYS A 400 30.95 -13.64 2.06
N ARG A 401 31.10 -14.63 2.96
CA ARG A 401 30.39 -15.91 2.84
C ARG A 401 28.91 -15.78 3.18
N TRP A 402 28.56 -14.90 4.13
CA TRP A 402 27.18 -14.60 4.50
C TRP A 402 26.48 -13.64 3.55
N MET A 403 27.24 -12.72 2.93
CA MET A 403 26.76 -11.70 2.00
C MET A 403 27.59 -11.70 0.70
N PRO A 404 27.46 -12.72 -0.16
CA PRO A 404 28.22 -12.80 -1.40
C PRO A 404 27.75 -11.74 -2.42
N ASP A 405 28.62 -11.20 -3.27
CA ASP A 405 28.31 -10.04 -4.12
C ASP A 405 27.10 -10.23 -5.08
N ASN A 406 26.71 -11.46 -5.42
CA ASN A 406 25.65 -11.81 -6.38
C ASN A 406 24.53 -12.67 -5.75
N HIS A 407 24.03 -12.32 -4.56
CA HIS A 407 23.22 -13.21 -3.70
C HIS A 407 21.82 -13.76 -4.21
N GLY A 408 21.38 -13.68 -5.49
CA GLY A 408 19.95 -13.92 -5.83
C GLY A 408 19.33 -13.28 -7.07
N GLN A 409 18.07 -13.69 -7.28
CA GLN A 409 17.33 -13.67 -8.55
C GLN A 409 16.19 -12.64 -8.51
N PRO A 410 15.66 -12.21 -9.68
CA PRO A 410 14.46 -11.37 -9.72
C PRO A 410 13.32 -12.04 -8.97
N GLN A 411 12.65 -11.29 -8.10
CA GLN A 411 11.46 -11.79 -7.42
C GLN A 411 10.24 -11.56 -8.31
N HIS A 412 9.65 -12.66 -8.79
CA HIS A 412 8.46 -12.61 -9.64
C HIS A 412 7.19 -12.42 -8.81
N ILE A 413 6.30 -11.56 -9.29
CA ILE A 413 4.95 -11.36 -8.74
C ILE A 413 4.02 -12.29 -9.51
N THR A 414 3.69 -13.43 -8.93
CA THR A 414 2.95 -14.49 -9.62
C THR A 414 1.48 -14.53 -9.27
N PHE A 415 0.99 -13.64 -8.38
CA PHE A 415 -0.44 -13.39 -8.21
C PHE A 415 -0.95 -12.49 -9.34
N PRO A 416 -1.76 -13.02 -10.30
CA PRO A 416 -2.13 -12.26 -11.51
C PRO A 416 -2.82 -10.92 -11.24
N PHE A 417 -3.63 -10.82 -10.17
CA PHE A 417 -4.30 -9.57 -9.80
C PHE A 417 -3.28 -8.44 -9.53
N PHE A 418 -2.28 -8.69 -8.68
CA PHE A 418 -1.25 -7.69 -8.38
C PHE A 418 -0.27 -7.51 -9.53
N ALA A 419 0.18 -8.60 -10.15
CA ALA A 419 1.09 -8.53 -11.29
C ALA A 419 0.54 -7.65 -12.42
N GLY A 420 -0.75 -7.74 -12.72
CA GLY A 420 -1.40 -6.94 -13.77
C GLY A 420 -1.44 -5.42 -13.52
N ALA A 421 -1.18 -4.96 -12.28
CA ALA A 421 -1.10 -3.53 -11.96
C ALA A 421 0.33 -2.98 -11.94
N ILE A 422 1.33 -3.84 -12.10
CA ILE A 422 2.73 -3.46 -11.96
C ILE A 422 3.19 -2.90 -13.30
N ASP A 423 4.00 -1.85 -13.26
CA ASP A 423 4.60 -1.28 -14.45
C ASP A 423 5.34 -2.37 -15.22
N ASP A 424 5.21 -2.33 -16.55
CA ASP A 424 5.77 -3.30 -17.52
C ASP A 424 5.21 -4.73 -17.48
N CYS A 425 4.69 -5.22 -16.36
CA CYS A 425 4.16 -6.60 -16.28
C CYS A 425 3.03 -6.84 -17.27
N LEU A 426 2.00 -5.98 -17.28
CA LEU A 426 0.88 -6.10 -18.23
C LEU A 426 1.31 -5.88 -19.68
N GLU A 427 2.22 -4.93 -19.91
CA GLU A 427 2.64 -4.56 -21.26
C GLU A 427 3.51 -5.61 -21.94
N ASN A 428 4.36 -6.26 -21.16
CA ASN A 428 5.28 -7.27 -21.66
C ASN A 428 4.77 -8.70 -21.45
N ALA A 429 3.61 -8.85 -20.79
CA ALA A 429 3.04 -10.12 -20.35
C ALA A 429 4.04 -10.93 -19.52
N THR A 430 4.62 -10.27 -18.51
CA THR A 430 5.64 -10.80 -17.61
C THR A 430 5.22 -10.63 -16.15
N THR A 431 5.88 -11.36 -15.26
CA THR A 431 5.75 -11.24 -13.79
C THR A 431 6.97 -10.59 -13.15
N GLU A 432 7.94 -10.19 -13.98
CA GLU A 432 9.13 -9.47 -13.53
C GLU A 432 8.80 -7.99 -13.39
N PRO A 433 9.00 -7.40 -12.19
CA PRO A 433 8.86 -5.96 -12.01
C PRO A 433 10.00 -5.22 -12.71
N HIS A 434 9.78 -3.94 -13.01
CA HIS A 434 10.78 -3.08 -13.66
C HIS A 434 12.11 -3.00 -12.88
N TYR A 435 12.06 -3.04 -11.54
CA TYR A 435 13.23 -3.13 -10.67
C TYR A 435 13.11 -4.33 -9.74
N SER A 436 14.19 -5.11 -9.61
CA SER A 436 14.40 -6.00 -8.48
C SER A 436 15.56 -5.44 -7.67
N ILE A 437 15.29 -4.89 -6.48
CA ILE A 437 16.34 -4.32 -5.63
C ILE A 437 16.79 -5.37 -4.64
N TRP A 438 18.07 -5.65 -4.69
CA TRP A 438 18.74 -6.44 -3.69
C TRP A 438 20.19 -5.99 -3.62
N GLY A 439 20.49 -5.02 -2.75
CA GLY A 439 21.83 -4.43 -2.64
C GLY A 439 22.40 -3.71 -3.88
N ASN A 440 21.87 -4.01 -5.08
CA ASN A 440 22.15 -3.57 -6.44
C ASN A 440 20.85 -3.72 -7.26
N ILE A 441 20.77 -3.08 -8.43
CA ILE A 441 19.75 -3.39 -9.44
C ILE A 441 20.25 -4.56 -10.28
N LEU A 442 19.38 -5.55 -10.52
CA LEU A 442 19.67 -6.71 -11.37
C LEU A 442 19.81 -6.35 -12.86
#